data_AF-Q8R5H8-F1
#
_entry.id   AF-Q8R5H8-F1
#
_cell.length_a   1.000
_cell.length_b   1.000
_cell.length_c   1.000
_cell.angle_alpha   90.00
_cell.angle_beta   90.00
_cell.angle_gamma   90.00
#
_symmetry.space_group_name_H-M   'P 1'
#
loop_
_entity.id
_entity.type
_entity.pdbx_description
1 polymer ?
#
loop_
_entity_poly.entity_id
_entity_poly.type
_entity_poly.pdbx_seq_one_letter_code
_entity_poly.pdbx_strand_id
1 'polypeptide(L)'
;MASGDDSPIFEDDESPLCSLEKMTDLVAVWDVALSDGVHKIEFEHGTTSGKRVVYVDGKEEIRREWMFKLVGKETFFVGAAKTKATINIDAISGFAYEYTLEIDGKSLKKYMENRSKTTNTWVLHLDGEELRVVLEKDTMDVWCNGQRMETAGEFVDDGTETHFSVGNHDCYIKAVSSGKRREGIIHTLIVDNREIPELTQ
;
A
#
# COMPACT_ATOMS: atom_id res chain seq x y z
N MET A 1 71.11 2.35 3.24
CA MET A 1 70.64 1.33 4.18
C MET A 1 69.14 1.25 4.00
N ALA A 2 68.64 0.06 3.70
CA ALA A 2 67.24 -0.20 3.42
C ALA A 2 66.44 -0.32 4.71
N SER A 3 65.24 0.26 4.72
CA SER A 3 64.14 -0.12 5.61
C SER A 3 62.87 0.33 4.87
N GLY A 4 62.26 -0.61 4.15
CA GLY A 4 60.97 -0.43 3.52
C GLY A 4 59.89 -0.51 4.58
N ASP A 5 59.16 0.58 4.77
CA ASP A 5 57.94 0.59 5.57
C ASP A 5 56.78 0.11 4.68
N ASP A 6 56.54 -1.20 4.70
CA ASP A 6 55.30 -1.80 4.21
C ASP A 6 54.19 -1.42 5.19
N SER A 7 53.47 -0.35 4.89
CA SER A 7 52.28 0.05 5.62
C SER A 7 51.12 -0.85 5.18
N PRO A 8 50.50 -1.63 6.09
CA PRO A 8 49.37 -2.47 5.73
C PRO A 8 48.15 -1.60 5.42
N ILE A 9 47.61 -1.80 4.21
CA ILE A 9 46.32 -1.28 3.78
C ILE A 9 45.25 -2.00 4.62
N PHE A 10 44.72 -1.30 5.62
CA PHE A 10 43.48 -1.71 6.28
C PHE A 10 42.34 -1.29 5.36
N GLU A 11 41.76 -2.27 4.66
CA GLU A 11 40.48 -2.13 4.00
C GLU A 11 39.43 -2.07 5.11
N ASP A 12 38.95 -0.86 5.42
CA ASP A 12 37.78 -0.65 6.26
C ASP A 12 36.55 -1.21 5.53
N ASP A 13 36.28 -2.47 5.83
CA ASP A 13 35.09 -3.21 5.41
C ASP A 13 33.89 -2.64 6.19
N GLU A 14 33.43 -1.44 5.79
CA GLU A 14 32.21 -0.79 6.29
C GLU A 14 31.00 -1.68 5.97
N SER A 15 30.77 -2.62 6.86
CA SER A 15 29.64 -3.53 6.89
C SER A 15 28.44 -2.85 7.60
N PRO A 16 27.19 -3.20 7.26
CA PRO A 16 26.03 -2.31 7.22
C PRO A 16 25.33 -2.08 8.58
N LEU A 17 26.12 -1.72 9.60
CA LEU A 17 25.66 -1.36 10.95
C LEU A 17 24.70 -0.16 10.96
N CYS A 18 24.64 0.63 9.89
CA CYS A 18 23.76 1.79 9.79
C CYS A 18 22.25 1.44 9.72
N SER A 19 21.89 0.17 9.55
CA SER A 19 20.49 -0.27 9.47
C SER A 19 19.86 -0.64 10.82
N LEU A 20 20.64 -1.13 11.80
CA LEU A 20 20.10 -1.63 13.07
C LEU A 20 19.99 -0.55 14.15
N GLU A 21 20.88 0.45 14.15
CA GLU A 21 20.81 1.56 15.12
C GLU A 21 19.71 2.59 14.84
N LYS A 22 19.09 2.57 13.64
CA LYS A 22 18.19 3.65 13.19
C LYS A 22 16.74 3.60 13.68
N MET A 23 16.27 2.52 14.31
CA MET A 23 14.84 2.41 14.66
C MET A 23 14.45 3.02 16.02
N THR A 24 15.34 3.66 16.78
CA THR A 24 14.99 4.18 18.12
C THR A 24 13.87 5.22 18.11
N ASP A 25 13.65 5.89 16.97
CA ASP A 25 12.62 6.90 16.81
C ASP A 25 11.36 6.38 16.11
N LEU A 26 11.25 5.09 15.77
CA LEU A 26 10.08 4.53 15.09
C LEU A 26 8.88 4.51 16.05
N VAL A 27 7.87 5.34 15.78
CA VAL A 27 6.71 5.55 16.67
C VAL A 27 5.42 4.98 16.13
N ALA A 28 5.32 4.74 14.82
CA ALA A 28 4.11 4.20 14.21
C ALA A 28 4.40 3.44 12.92
N VAL A 29 3.60 2.40 12.67
CA VAL A 29 3.62 1.58 11.46
C VAL A 29 2.18 1.30 11.05
N TRP A 30 1.88 1.44 9.77
CA TRP A 30 0.58 1.12 9.19
C TRP A 30 0.75 0.28 7.92
N ASP A 31 -0.07 -0.76 7.77
CA ASP A 31 -0.25 -1.46 6.50
C ASP A 31 -1.53 -0.93 5.83
N VAL A 32 -1.39 -0.39 4.62
CA VAL A 32 -2.47 0.26 3.87
C VAL A 32 -2.74 -0.51 2.59
N ALA A 33 -3.89 -1.17 2.53
CA ALA A 33 -4.36 -1.79 1.30
C ALA A 33 -4.85 -0.73 0.31
N LEU A 34 -4.08 -0.51 -0.75
CA LEU A 34 -4.43 0.21 -1.96
C LEU A 34 -4.74 -0.78 -3.10
N SER A 35 -5.22 -0.26 -4.24
CA SER A 35 -5.60 -1.11 -5.37
C SER A 35 -4.39 -1.82 -5.97
N ASP A 36 -3.25 -1.15 -5.98
CA ASP A 36 -1.98 -1.71 -6.42
C ASP A 36 -1.27 -2.60 -5.39
N GLY A 37 -1.67 -2.60 -4.13
CA GLY A 37 -1.03 -3.49 -3.16
C GLY A 37 -1.30 -3.14 -1.73
N VAL A 38 -0.66 -3.88 -0.82
CA VAL A 38 -0.59 -3.49 0.58
C VAL A 38 0.75 -2.79 0.78
N HIS A 39 0.70 -1.52 1.17
CA HIS A 39 1.88 -0.69 1.37
C HIS A 39 2.16 -0.52 2.85
N LYS A 40 3.43 -0.64 3.25
CA LYS A 40 3.86 -0.39 4.62
C LYS A 40 4.31 1.05 4.76
N ILE A 41 3.72 1.77 5.70
CA ILE A 41 4.08 3.14 6.05
C ILE A 41 4.69 3.13 7.45
N GLU A 42 5.90 3.65 7.57
CA GLU A 42 6.65 3.73 8.82
C GLU A 42 6.94 5.19 9.14
N PHE A 43 6.79 5.56 10.41
CA PHE A 43 7.01 6.93 10.86
C PHE A 43 7.97 7.00 12.04
N GLU A 44 9.07 7.70 11.84
CA GLU A 44 9.98 8.11 12.90
C GLU A 44 9.65 9.50 13.41
N HIS A 45 9.64 9.69 14.73
CA HIS A 45 9.47 11.00 15.35
C HIS A 45 10.39 11.19 16.56
N GLY A 46 11.37 12.09 16.44
CA GLY A 46 12.21 12.52 17.55
C GLY A 46 11.48 13.54 18.41
N THR A 47 10.93 13.13 19.55
CA THR A 47 10.12 14.01 20.42
C THR A 47 10.90 15.15 21.10
N THR A 48 12.23 15.15 21.02
CA THR A 48 13.09 16.22 21.55
C THR A 48 13.63 17.13 20.45
N SER A 49 13.96 16.57 19.28
CA SER A 49 14.51 17.32 18.14
C SER A 49 13.44 17.81 17.17
N GLY A 50 12.23 17.25 17.22
CA GLY A 50 11.22 17.38 16.17
C GLY A 50 11.61 16.70 14.86
N LYS A 51 12.59 15.78 14.89
CA LYS A 51 12.94 14.95 13.73
C LYS A 51 11.70 14.18 13.26
N ARG A 52 11.46 14.11 11.95
CA ARG A 52 10.38 13.34 11.34
C ARG A 52 10.89 12.63 10.11
N VAL A 53 10.67 11.32 10.01
CA VAL A 53 10.99 10.57 8.80
C VAL A 53 9.82 9.67 8.45
N VAL A 54 9.39 9.71 7.18
CA VAL A 54 8.34 8.84 6.66
C VAL A 54 8.97 7.91 5.64
N TYR A 55 8.76 6.61 5.82
CA TYR A 55 9.10 5.60 4.83
C TYR A 55 7.83 4.96 4.29
N VAL A 56 7.83 4.67 3.00
CA VAL A 56 6.79 3.92 2.30
C VAL A 56 7.49 2.76 1.61
N ASP A 57 7.13 1.53 1.97
CA ASP A 57 7.75 0.30 1.48
C ASP A 57 9.28 0.31 1.62
N GLY A 58 9.76 0.80 2.76
CA GLY A 58 11.19 0.95 3.07
C GLY A 58 11.90 2.11 2.37
N LYS A 59 11.23 2.82 1.46
CA LYS A 59 11.77 4.01 0.79
C LYS A 59 11.41 5.28 1.54
N GLU A 60 12.41 6.11 1.82
CA GLU A 60 12.21 7.43 2.43
C GLU A 60 11.44 8.37 1.48
N GLU A 61 10.30 8.88 1.95
CA GLU A 61 9.47 9.85 1.22
C GLU A 61 9.57 11.26 1.85
N ILE A 62 9.79 11.34 3.17
CA ILE A 62 9.99 12.60 3.88
C ILE A 62 11.11 12.45 4.89
N ARG A 63 11.99 13.46 4.98
CA ARG A 63 12.93 13.64 6.09
C ARG A 63 12.97 15.09 6.54
N ARG A 64 12.81 15.26 7.86
CA ARG A 64 13.00 16.50 8.61
C ARG A 64 13.95 16.18 9.74
N GLU A 65 15.14 16.78 9.72
CA GLU A 65 16.13 16.47 10.74
C GLU A 65 15.83 17.16 12.08
N TRP A 66 15.23 18.35 12.01
CA TRP A 66 14.97 19.15 13.20
C TRP A 66 13.79 20.10 13.00
N MET A 67 12.92 20.18 14.01
CA MET A 67 11.76 21.07 14.02
C MET A 67 11.46 21.54 15.45
N PHE A 68 11.26 22.85 15.63
CA PHE A 68 10.74 23.37 16.91
C PHE A 68 9.31 22.90 17.22
N LYS A 69 8.50 22.68 16.17
CA LYS A 69 7.11 22.28 16.30
C LYS A 69 7.01 20.76 16.30
N LEU A 70 6.70 20.18 17.47
CA LEU A 70 6.62 18.73 17.64
C LEU A 70 5.29 18.14 17.14
N VAL A 71 4.21 18.92 17.15
CA VAL A 71 2.89 18.54 16.60
C VAL A 71 2.67 19.05 15.17
N GLY A 72 1.69 18.50 14.46
CA GLY A 72 1.33 18.95 13.11
C GLY A 72 1.01 17.79 12.19
N LYS A 73 1.35 17.93 10.91
CA LYS A 73 1.10 16.89 9.91
C LYS A 73 2.18 16.80 8.87
N GLU A 74 2.35 15.61 8.29
CA GLU A 74 3.20 15.35 7.13
C GLU A 74 2.34 14.69 6.05
N THR A 75 2.38 15.22 4.83
CA THR A 75 1.59 14.73 3.69
C THR A 75 2.52 14.22 2.59
N PHE A 76 2.23 13.04 2.07
CA PHE A 76 3.02 12.32 1.06
C PHE A 76 2.08 11.48 0.18
N PHE A 77 2.66 10.72 -0.75
CA PHE A 77 1.90 9.89 -1.69
C PHE A 77 2.33 8.43 -1.59
N VAL A 78 1.37 7.53 -1.72
CA VAL A 78 1.55 6.06 -1.58
C VAL A 78 1.06 5.36 -2.83
N GLY A 79 1.76 4.31 -3.23
CA GLY A 79 1.39 3.46 -4.36
C GLY A 79 1.50 4.11 -5.75
N ALA A 80 1.12 3.33 -6.76
CA ALA A 80 1.12 3.65 -8.17
C ALA A 80 0.13 4.76 -8.52
N ALA A 81 -1.05 4.75 -7.88
CA ALA A 81 -2.07 5.77 -8.05
C ALA A 81 -1.71 7.12 -7.39
N LYS A 82 -0.57 7.20 -6.67
CA LYS A 82 -0.19 8.36 -5.87
C LYS A 82 -1.32 8.79 -4.94
N THR A 83 -1.87 7.82 -4.21
CA THR A 83 -2.91 8.06 -3.21
C THR A 83 -2.37 8.96 -2.13
N LYS A 84 -3.14 9.99 -1.74
CA LYS A 84 -2.68 10.99 -0.80
C LYS A 84 -2.77 10.44 0.63
N ALA A 85 -1.64 10.39 1.32
CA ALA A 85 -1.56 10.03 2.73
C ALA A 85 -1.18 11.24 3.59
N THR A 86 -1.71 11.32 4.80
CA THR A 86 -1.32 12.35 5.78
C THR A 86 -1.21 11.73 7.16
N ILE A 87 -0.05 11.87 7.78
CA ILE A 87 0.17 11.54 9.19
C ILE A 87 -0.14 12.80 10.00
N ASN A 88 -1.04 12.69 10.98
CA ASN A 88 -1.27 13.73 11.97
C ASN A 88 -0.54 13.35 13.28
N ILE A 89 0.04 14.37 13.90
CA ILE A 89 0.82 14.27 15.13
C ILE A 89 0.18 15.22 16.13
N ASP A 90 -0.54 14.64 17.09
CA ASP A 90 -1.29 15.38 18.09
C ASP A 90 -0.63 15.19 19.47
N ALA A 91 -0.59 16.26 20.26
CA ALA A 91 -0.16 16.16 21.65
C ALA A 91 -1.33 15.65 22.48
N ILE A 92 -1.10 14.58 23.24
CA ILE A 92 -2.02 14.10 24.26
C ILE A 92 -1.52 14.56 25.63
N SER A 93 -2.14 14.10 26.71
CA SER A 93 -1.79 14.54 28.07
C SER A 93 -0.31 14.30 28.40
N GLY A 94 0.33 15.28 29.03
CA GLY A 94 1.74 15.20 29.44
C GLY A 94 2.70 15.48 28.27
N PHE A 95 3.69 14.59 28.08
CA PHE A 95 4.69 14.66 27.01
C PHE A 95 4.50 13.55 25.96
N ALA A 96 3.30 12.99 25.88
CA ALA A 96 2.97 11.93 24.96
C ALA A 96 2.28 12.48 23.70
N TYR A 97 2.37 11.70 22.62
CA TYR A 97 1.83 12.06 21.31
C TYR A 97 0.98 10.91 20.78
N GLU A 98 -0.02 11.26 19.98
CA GLU A 98 -0.81 10.33 19.20
C GLU A 98 -0.49 10.53 17.71
N TYR A 99 -0.41 9.42 16.99
CA TYR A 99 -0.14 9.39 15.55
C TYR A 99 -1.32 8.76 14.84
N THR A 100 -1.94 9.51 13.94
CA THR A 100 -3.05 8.99 13.13
C THR A 100 -2.74 9.14 11.65
N LEU A 101 -3.27 8.23 10.84
CA LEU A 101 -3.11 8.22 9.40
C LEU A 101 -4.44 8.53 8.71
N GLU A 102 -4.39 9.43 7.75
CA GLU A 102 -5.47 9.71 6.81
C GLU A 102 -5.07 9.27 5.40
N ILE A 103 -6.01 8.62 4.71
CA ILE A 103 -5.91 8.25 3.30
C ILE A 103 -7.04 8.97 2.55
N ASP A 104 -6.68 9.76 1.54
CA ASP A 104 -7.59 10.64 0.78
C ASP A 104 -8.52 11.48 1.67
N GLY A 105 -7.96 12.03 2.75
CA GLY A 105 -8.68 12.89 3.70
C GLY A 105 -9.70 12.17 4.59
N LYS A 106 -9.64 10.83 4.66
CA LYS A 106 -10.43 10.02 5.59
C LYS A 106 -9.48 9.35 6.58
N SER A 107 -9.88 9.22 7.84
CA SER A 107 -9.13 8.39 8.79
C SER A 107 -8.97 6.97 8.24
N LEU A 108 -7.84 6.31 8.55
CA LEU A 108 -7.55 4.96 8.07
C LEU A 108 -8.70 3.98 8.29
N LYS A 109 -9.31 4.01 9.48
CA LYS A 109 -10.49 3.21 9.81
C LYS A 109 -11.65 3.45 8.83
N LYS A 110 -12.01 4.72 8.60
CA LYS A 110 -13.09 5.09 7.68
C LYS A 110 -12.73 4.76 6.22
N TYR A 111 -11.46 4.85 5.85
CA TYR A 111 -10.99 4.45 4.54
C TYR A 111 -11.20 2.94 4.33
N MET A 112 -10.72 2.11 5.27
CA MET A 112 -10.89 0.65 5.24
C MET A 112 -12.37 0.24 5.19
N GLU A 113 -13.23 0.86 6.02
CA GLU A 113 -14.69 0.60 6.02
C GLU A 113 -15.37 0.94 4.69
N ASN A 114 -14.85 1.91 3.94
CA ASN A 114 -15.41 2.27 2.63
C ASN A 114 -14.86 1.39 1.51
N ARG A 115 -13.66 0.82 1.68
CA ARG A 115 -12.96 0.06 0.64
C ARG A 115 -13.75 -1.16 0.18
N SER A 116 -14.42 -1.88 1.09
CA SER A 116 -15.30 -3.01 0.73
C SER A 116 -16.51 -2.60 -0.14
N LYS A 117 -16.90 -1.32 -0.09
CA LYS A 117 -18.00 -0.78 -0.90
C LYS A 117 -17.55 -0.30 -2.26
N THR A 118 -16.31 0.18 -2.37
CA THR A 118 -15.77 0.78 -3.61
C THR A 118 -14.90 -0.19 -4.40
N THR A 119 -14.43 -1.27 -3.78
CA THR A 119 -13.62 -2.29 -4.44
C THR A 119 -14.15 -3.69 -4.19
N ASN A 120 -13.80 -4.62 -5.06
CA ASN A 120 -13.77 -6.05 -4.76
C ASN A 120 -12.32 -6.52 -4.83
N THR A 121 -11.95 -7.53 -4.05
CA THR A 121 -10.59 -8.07 -4.04
C THR A 121 -10.63 -9.59 -4.05
N TRP A 122 -9.77 -10.20 -4.85
CA TRP A 122 -9.60 -11.64 -4.92
C TRP A 122 -8.13 -11.98 -4.74
N VAL A 123 -7.87 -13.09 -4.06
CA VAL A 123 -6.53 -13.67 -3.95
C VAL A 123 -6.63 -15.11 -4.43
N LEU A 124 -5.77 -15.48 -5.37
CA LEU A 124 -5.75 -16.80 -5.99
C LEU A 124 -4.32 -17.21 -6.29
N HIS A 125 -4.08 -18.51 -6.48
CA HIS A 125 -2.79 -19.02 -6.93
C HIS A 125 -2.92 -19.49 -8.39
N LEU A 126 -2.12 -18.93 -9.29
CA LEU A 126 -2.01 -19.35 -10.70
C LEU A 126 -0.55 -19.67 -10.99
N ASP A 127 -0.30 -20.80 -11.64
CA ASP A 127 1.05 -21.26 -12.03
C ASP A 127 2.13 -21.23 -10.92
N GLY A 128 1.71 -21.38 -9.67
CA GLY A 128 2.59 -21.37 -8.50
C GLY A 128 2.88 -19.98 -7.91
N GLU A 129 2.31 -18.93 -8.50
CA GLU A 129 2.39 -17.56 -7.99
C GLU A 129 1.08 -17.14 -7.31
N GLU A 130 1.18 -16.40 -6.21
CA GLU A 130 0.01 -15.76 -5.59
C GLU A 130 -0.31 -14.46 -6.36
N LEU A 131 -1.57 -14.33 -6.75
CA LEU A 131 -2.11 -13.18 -7.44
C LEU A 131 -3.14 -12.48 -6.56
N ARG A 132 -3.08 -11.16 -6.55
CA ARG A 132 -4.08 -10.28 -5.95
C ARG A 132 -4.73 -9.45 -7.06
N VAL A 133 -5.99 -9.75 -7.33
CA VAL A 133 -6.83 -9.01 -8.28
C VAL A 133 -7.72 -8.04 -7.53
N VAL A 134 -7.77 -6.78 -7.95
CA VAL A 134 -8.65 -5.76 -7.39
C VAL A 134 -9.46 -5.11 -8.49
N LEU A 135 -10.78 -5.03 -8.31
CA LEU A 135 -11.66 -4.21 -9.13
C LEU A 135 -11.99 -2.93 -8.35
N GLU A 136 -11.80 -1.77 -8.99
CA GLU A 136 -12.38 -0.50 -8.57
C GLU A 136 -13.76 -0.31 -9.22
N LYS A 137 -14.83 -0.25 -8.42
CA LYS A 137 -16.22 -0.30 -8.91
C LYS A 137 -16.68 0.99 -9.60
N ASP A 138 -16.02 2.11 -9.33
CA ASP A 138 -16.37 3.42 -9.87
C ASP A 138 -15.67 3.71 -11.20
N THR A 139 -14.40 3.34 -11.31
CA THR A 139 -13.58 3.48 -12.53
C THR A 139 -13.69 2.25 -13.43
N MET A 140 -14.12 1.10 -12.88
CA MET A 140 -14.05 -0.23 -13.49
C MET A 140 -12.61 -0.69 -13.79
N ASP A 141 -11.62 -0.09 -13.12
CA ASP A 141 -10.22 -0.48 -13.30
C ASP A 141 -9.92 -1.81 -12.61
N VAL A 142 -9.22 -2.68 -13.34
CA VAL A 142 -8.72 -3.96 -12.84
C VAL A 142 -7.22 -3.84 -12.56
N TRP A 143 -6.82 -4.23 -11.36
CA TRP A 143 -5.43 -4.31 -10.93
C TRP A 143 -5.07 -5.75 -10.65
N CYS A 144 -3.88 -6.19 -11.06
CA CYS A 144 -3.32 -7.49 -10.72
C CYS A 144 -1.89 -7.30 -10.21
N ASN A 145 -1.60 -7.71 -8.98
CA ASN A 145 -0.27 -7.60 -8.35
C ASN A 145 0.38 -6.21 -8.51
N GLY A 146 -0.42 -5.15 -8.40
CA GLY A 146 0.07 -3.78 -8.51
C GLY A 146 0.11 -3.18 -9.90
N GLN A 147 -0.10 -4.00 -10.91
CA GLN A 147 -0.20 -3.53 -12.28
C GLN A 147 -1.66 -3.31 -12.65
N ARG A 148 -1.96 -2.13 -13.19
CA ARG A 148 -3.26 -1.89 -13.84
C ARG A 148 -3.31 -2.68 -15.13
N MET A 149 -4.37 -3.46 -15.30
CA MET A 149 -4.57 -4.35 -16.42
C MET A 149 -5.20 -3.61 -17.60
N GLU A 150 -4.87 -4.05 -18.81
CA GLU A 150 -5.66 -3.71 -19.99
C GLU A 150 -6.92 -4.58 -19.99
N THR A 151 -8.06 -3.97 -20.26
CA THR A 151 -9.37 -4.64 -20.14
C THR A 151 -10.23 -4.41 -21.38
N ALA A 152 -11.02 -5.41 -21.76
CA ALA A 152 -12.05 -5.32 -22.79
C ALA A 152 -13.44 -5.59 -22.19
N GLY A 153 -14.37 -4.66 -22.39
CA GLY A 153 -15.76 -4.83 -21.94
C GLY A 153 -16.62 -5.55 -22.98
N GLU A 154 -17.45 -6.48 -22.53
CA GLU A 154 -18.44 -7.19 -23.34
C GLU A 154 -19.82 -7.16 -22.67
N PHE A 155 -20.88 -7.02 -23.46
CA PHE A 155 -22.25 -7.14 -22.98
C PHE A 155 -22.72 -8.59 -23.16
N VAL A 156 -23.26 -9.17 -22.10
CA VAL A 156 -23.81 -10.52 -22.08
C VAL A 156 -25.27 -10.50 -21.64
N ASP A 157 -26.00 -11.59 -21.85
CA ASP A 157 -27.46 -11.64 -21.63
C ASP A 157 -27.88 -11.24 -20.20
N ASP A 158 -27.04 -11.48 -19.20
CA ASP A 158 -27.31 -11.21 -17.79
C ASP A 158 -26.50 -10.05 -17.19
N GLY A 159 -25.74 -9.31 -18.00
CA GLY A 159 -24.96 -8.18 -17.51
C GLY A 159 -23.79 -7.78 -18.40
N THR A 160 -22.63 -7.56 -17.78
CA THR A 160 -21.40 -7.21 -18.49
C THR A 160 -20.23 -8.05 -18.01
N GLU A 161 -19.28 -8.30 -18.90
CA GLU A 161 -18.02 -8.95 -18.61
C GLU A 161 -16.87 -7.98 -18.89
N THR A 162 -15.90 -7.92 -17.99
CA THR A 162 -14.66 -7.17 -18.15
C THR A 162 -13.52 -8.17 -18.27
N HIS A 163 -13.11 -8.44 -19.50
CA HIS A 163 -12.09 -9.42 -19.86
C HIS A 163 -10.68 -8.84 -19.74
N PHE A 164 -9.74 -9.65 -19.25
CA PHE A 164 -8.31 -9.36 -19.15
C PHE A 164 -7.53 -10.68 -19.12
N SER A 165 -6.21 -10.63 -19.28
CA SER A 165 -5.37 -11.84 -19.24
C SER A 165 -4.29 -11.72 -18.18
N VAL A 166 -3.97 -12.84 -17.52
CA VAL A 166 -2.81 -12.95 -16.63
C VAL A 166 -1.98 -14.13 -17.10
N GLY A 167 -0.80 -13.85 -17.67
CA GLY A 167 -0.01 -14.88 -18.35
C GLY A 167 -0.79 -15.50 -19.51
N ASN A 168 -1.03 -16.82 -19.45
CA ASN A 168 -1.83 -17.56 -20.43
C ASN A 168 -3.26 -17.84 -19.97
N HIS A 169 -3.69 -17.24 -18.86
CA HIS A 169 -5.03 -17.44 -18.30
C HIS A 169 -5.98 -16.36 -18.78
N ASP A 170 -7.15 -16.81 -19.23
CA ASP A 170 -8.25 -15.94 -19.59
C ASP A 170 -9.07 -15.64 -18.33
N CYS A 171 -9.14 -14.35 -18.00
CA CYS A 171 -9.80 -13.85 -16.82
C CYS A 171 -10.91 -12.88 -17.22
N TYR A 172 -12.01 -12.90 -16.49
CA TYR A 172 -13.00 -11.85 -16.62
C TYR A 172 -13.74 -11.61 -15.31
N ILE A 173 -14.15 -10.37 -15.12
CA ILE A 173 -15.05 -10.01 -14.03
C ILE A 173 -16.44 -9.86 -14.61
N LYS A 174 -17.36 -10.70 -14.13
CA LYS A 174 -18.76 -10.65 -14.51
C LYS A 174 -19.52 -9.76 -13.53
N ALA A 175 -20.25 -8.79 -14.05
CA ALA A 175 -21.09 -7.88 -13.29
C ALA A 175 -22.56 -8.18 -13.58
N VAL A 176 -23.30 -8.67 -12.57
CA VAL A 176 -24.71 -9.05 -12.68
C VAL A 176 -25.52 -8.22 -11.69
N SER A 177 -26.67 -7.71 -12.15
CA SER A 177 -27.62 -7.06 -11.24
C SER A 177 -28.21 -8.09 -10.27
N SER A 178 -28.06 -7.88 -8.97
CA SER A 178 -28.67 -8.75 -7.93
C SER A 178 -30.21 -8.73 -7.96
N GLY A 179 -30.82 -7.80 -8.69
CA GLY A 179 -32.26 -7.50 -8.63
C GLY A 179 -32.71 -6.86 -7.31
N LYS A 180 -31.85 -6.82 -6.28
CA LYS A 180 -32.14 -6.22 -4.99
C LYS A 180 -31.44 -4.87 -4.88
N ARG A 181 -32.23 -3.83 -4.61
CA ARG A 181 -31.75 -2.45 -4.48
C ARG A 181 -30.59 -2.27 -3.48
N ARG A 182 -30.53 -3.10 -2.42
CA ARG A 182 -29.48 -3.01 -1.39
C ARG A 182 -28.18 -3.74 -1.75
N GLU A 183 -28.25 -4.83 -2.51
CA GLU A 183 -27.08 -5.62 -2.90
C GLU A 183 -26.45 -5.03 -4.18
N GLY A 184 -27.24 -4.38 -5.03
CA GLY A 184 -26.72 -3.65 -6.19
C GLY A 184 -26.19 -4.59 -7.26
N ILE A 185 -25.02 -4.27 -7.82
CA ILE A 185 -24.33 -5.08 -8.82
C ILE A 185 -23.35 -6.00 -8.11
N ILE A 186 -23.49 -7.30 -8.34
CA ILE A 186 -22.58 -8.33 -7.84
C ILE A 186 -21.48 -8.51 -8.89
N HIS A 187 -20.24 -8.50 -8.44
CA HIS A 187 -19.07 -8.72 -9.27
C HIS A 187 -18.44 -10.04 -8.88
N THR A 188 -18.21 -10.89 -9.88
CA THR A 188 -17.63 -12.22 -9.70
C THR A 188 -16.42 -12.33 -10.61
N LEU A 189 -15.28 -12.75 -10.05
CA LEU A 189 -14.08 -13.04 -10.84
C LEU A 189 -14.15 -14.49 -11.33
N ILE A 190 -13.93 -14.67 -12.63
CA ILE A 190 -13.82 -15.97 -13.28
C ILE A 190 -12.45 -16.07 -13.95
N VAL A 191 -11.76 -17.18 -13.72
CA VAL A 191 -10.45 -17.49 -14.32
C VAL A 191 -10.50 -18.91 -14.87
N ASP A 192 -10.20 -19.09 -16.15
CA ASP A 192 -10.30 -20.38 -16.85
C ASP A 192 -11.65 -21.11 -16.61
N ASN A 193 -12.75 -20.36 -16.65
CA ASN A 193 -14.11 -20.82 -16.37
C ASN A 193 -14.33 -21.33 -14.93
N ARG A 194 -13.49 -20.92 -13.97
CA ARG A 194 -13.66 -21.19 -12.55
C ARG A 194 -13.91 -19.89 -11.79
N GLU A 195 -14.97 -19.89 -10.98
CA GLU A 195 -15.27 -18.78 -10.09
C GLU A 195 -14.28 -18.72 -8.94
N ILE A 196 -13.76 -17.51 -8.68
CA ILE A 196 -12.83 -17.23 -7.60
C ILE A 196 -13.59 -16.54 -6.47
N PRO A 197 -13.56 -17.09 -5.24
CA PRO A 197 -14.20 -16.47 -4.09
C PRO A 197 -13.62 -15.09 -3.78
N GLU A 198 -14.48 -14.10 -3.52
CA GLU A 198 -14.06 -12.78 -3.08
C GLU A 198 -13.40 -12.86 -1.69
N LEU A 199 -12.30 -12.12 -1.52
CA LEU A 199 -11.68 -11.88 -0.22
C LEU A 199 -12.55 -10.91 0.59
N THR A 200 -13.21 -11.41 1.62
CA THR A 200 -13.91 -10.57 2.60
C THR A 200 -12.92 -9.77 3.44
N GLN A 201 -12.95 -8.44 3.30
CA GLN A 201 -12.21 -7.48 4.14
C GLN A 201 -12.98 -7.10 5.40
#